data_AF-A0A351Y4A3-F1
#
_entry.id   AF-A0A351Y4A3-F1
#
_cell.length_a   1.000
_cell.length_b   1.000
_cell.length_c   1.000
_cell.angle_alpha   90.00
_cell.angle_beta   90.00
_cell.angle_gamma   90.00
#
_symmetry.space_group_name_H-M   'P 1'
#
loop_
_entity.id
_entity.type
_entity.pdbx_description
1 polymer ?
#
loop_
_entity_poly.entity_id
_entity_poly.type
_entity_poly.pdbx_seq_one_letter_code
_entity_poly.pdbx_strand_id
1 'polypeptide(L)' 'MSTSSCPEYIKIVKEKSILRNILKTSQKIIGDVYEQKDTSLVLEDIEKRVYDLTQNNVAEKIHSI' A
#
# COMPACT_ATOMS: atom_id res chain seq x y z
N MET A 1 32.95 3.08 13.05
CA MET A 1 31.54 3.48 12.83
C MET A 1 31.18 3.08 11.42
N SER A 2 30.75 1.83 11.22
CA SER A 2 30.62 1.23 9.89
C SER A 2 29.29 1.64 9.26
N THR A 3 29.34 2.40 8.17
CA THR A 3 28.18 2.78 7.34
C THR A 3 27.59 1.61 6.54
N SER A 4 28.13 0.40 6.71
CA SER A 4 27.75 -0.83 6.00
C SER A 4 26.34 -1.34 6.32
N SER A 5 25.70 -0.89 7.39
CA SER A 5 24.33 -1.30 7.76
C SER A 5 23.24 -0.39 7.18
N CYS A 6 23.61 0.75 6.60
CA CYS A 6 22.65 1.74 6.08
C CYS A 6 21.71 1.20 4.98
N PRO A 7 22.19 0.45 3.96
CA PRO A 7 21.32 -0.08 2.89
C PRO A 7 20.30 -1.09 3.40
N GLU A 8 20.68 -1.88 4.41
CA GLU A 8 19.86 -2.95 4.97
C GLU A 8 18.73 -2.37 5.84
N TYR A 9 19.03 -1.34 6.63
CA TYR A 9 18.01 -0.56 7.34
C TYR A 9 17.04 0.13 6.38
N ILE A 10 17.52 0.70 5.27
CA ILE A 10 16.66 1.31 4.24
C ILE A 10 15.68 0.29 3.66
N LYS A 11 16.14 -0.94 3.37
CA LYS A 11 15.29 -2.03 2.88
C LYS A 11 14.21 -2.41 3.89
N ILE A 12 14.58 -2.60 5.16
CA ILE A 12 13.63 -2.94 6.24
C ILE A 12 12.58 -1.84 6.42
N VAL A 13 12.99 -0.57 6.36
CA VAL A 13 12.07 0.57 6.46
C VAL A 13 11.11 0.61 5.27
N LYS A 14 11.59 0.34 4.06
CA LYS A 14 10.77 0.26 2.83
C LYS A 14 9.74 -0.86 2.94
N GLU A 15 10.16 -2.08 3.29
CA GLU A 15 9.27 -3.23 3.47
C GLU A 15 8.19 -2.96 4.53
N LYS A 16 8.56 -2.41 5.69
CA LYS A 16 7.59 -2.04 6.73
C LYS A 16 6.65 -0.92 6.28
N SER A 17 7.11 -0.01 5.42
CA SER A 17 6.25 1.05 4.85
C SER A 17 5.18 0.47 3.94
N ILE A 18 5.55 -0.48 3.08
CA ILE A 18 4.63 -1.19 2.18
C ILE A 18 3.55 -1.93 2.99
N LEU A 19 3.96 -2.71 4.00
CA LEU A 19 3.03 -3.43 4.86
C LEU A 19 2.05 -2.49 5.58
N ARG A 20 2.52 -1.33 6.07
CA ARG A 20 1.66 -0.32 6.67
C ARG A 20 0.66 0.27 5.67
N ASN A 21 1.08 0.47 4.42
CA ASN A 21 0.22 1.03 3.39
C ASN A 21 -0.89 0.05 2.97
N ILE A 22 -0.56 -1.23 2.89
CA ILE A 22 -1.53 -2.32 2.68
C ILE A 22 -2.56 -2.31 3.82
N LEU A 23 -2.10 -2.33 5.07
CA LEU A 23 -2.98 -2.36 6.24
C LEU A 23 -3.94 -1.18 6.28
N LYS A 24 -3.45 0.05 6.04
CA LYS A 24 -4.29 1.25 5.98
C LYS A 24 -5.36 1.16 4.89
N THR A 25 -4.99 0.64 3.72
CA THR A 25 -5.91 0.48 2.60
C THR A 25 -6.99 -0.54 2.94
N SER A 26 -6.62 -1.69 3.53
CA SER A 26 -7.59 -2.69 4.00
C SER A 26 -8.53 -2.16 5.08
N GLN A 27 -8.04 -1.39 6.04
CA GLN A 27 -8.87 -0.75 7.06
C GLN A 27 -9.88 0.23 6.44
N LYS A 28 -9.45 0.98 5.41
CA LYS A 28 -10.32 1.90 4.69
C LYS A 28 -11.41 1.16 3.92
N ILE A 29 -11.06 0.07 3.24
CA ILE A 29 -12.02 -0.80 2.54
C ILE A 29 -13.07 -1.33 3.53
N ILE A 30 -12.64 -1.81 4.71
CA ILE A 30 -13.56 -2.27 5.75
C ILE A 30 -14.51 -1.14 6.17
N GLY A 31 -14.00 0.07 6.39
CA GLY A 31 -14.83 1.24 6.69
C GLY A 31 -15.83 1.59 5.58
N ASP A 32 -15.37 1.57 4.32
CA ASP A 32 -16.17 1.87 3.14
C ASP A 32 -17.33 0.86 2.96
N VAL A 33 -17.15 -0.40 3.39
CA VAL A 33 -18.21 -1.43 3.39
C VAL A 33 -19.26 -1.21 4.50
N TYR A 34 -18.90 -0.54 5.59
CA TYR A 34 -19.84 -0.20 6.66
C TYR A 34 -20.65 1.08 6.38
N GLU A 35 -20.19 1.95 5.49
CA GLU A 35 -21.02 3.02 4.94
C GLU A 35 -22.10 2.39 4.03
N GLN A 36 -23.39 2.62 4.31
CA GLN A 36 -24.54 2.09 3.56
C GLN A 36 -24.64 2.66 2.12
N LYS A 37 -23.57 2.52 1.33
CA LYS A 37 -23.52 2.86 -0.10
C LYS A 37 -24.00 1.67 -0.93
N ASP A 38 -24.44 1.96 -2.15
CA ASP A 38 -24.76 0.92 -3.13
C ASP A 38 -23.58 -0.03 -3.33
N THR A 39 -23.84 -1.34 -3.24
CA THR A 39 -22.84 -2.40 -3.32
C THR A 39 -21.96 -2.29 -4.58
N SER A 40 -22.54 -1.86 -5.71
CA SER A 40 -21.80 -1.66 -6.96
C SER A 40 -20.76 -0.55 -6.86
N LEU A 41 -21.09 0.56 -6.21
CA LEU A 41 -20.16 1.69 -6.03
C LEU A 41 -19.04 1.32 -5.06
N VAL A 42 -19.36 0.59 -4.00
CA VAL A 42 -18.37 0.09 -3.03
C VAL A 42 -17.37 -0.85 -3.72
N LEU A 43 -17.85 -1.75 -4.58
CA LEU A 43 -16.98 -2.66 -5.32
C LEU A 43 -16.03 -1.92 -6.27
N GLU A 44 -16.53 -0.95 -7.02
CA GLU A 44 -15.74 -0.14 -7.95
C GLU A 44 -14.68 0.70 -7.21
N ASP A 45 -15.03 1.30 -6.08
CA ASP A 45 -14.10 2.05 -5.23
C ASP A 45 -13.01 1.13 -4.64
N ILE A 46 -13.39 -0.07 -4.18
CA ILE A 46 -12.42 -1.05 -3.66
C ILE A 46 -11.45 -1.48 -4.77
N GLU A 47 -11.96 -1.79 -5.96
CA GLU A 47 -11.13 -2.21 -7.09
C GLU A 47 -10.10 -1.13 -7.46
N LYS A 48 -10.54 0.14 -7.54
CA LYS A 48 -9.64 1.27 -7.80
C LYS A 48 -8.57 1.42 -6.73
N ARG A 49 -8.93 1.29 -5.44
CA ARG A 49 -7.96 1.35 -4.32
C ARG A 49 -6.92 0.23 -4.39
N VAL A 50 -7.35 -1.00 -4.70
CA VAL A 50 -6.44 -2.15 -4.83
C VAL A 50 -5.52 -1.95 -6.03
N TYR A 51 -6.03 -1.42 -7.13
CA TYR A 51 -5.23 -1.06 -8.30
C TYR A 51 -4.19 0.02 -7.97
N ASP A 52 -4.59 1.11 -7.32
CA ASP A 52 -3.65 2.17 -6.89
C ASP A 52 -2.58 1.65 -5.93
N LEU A 53 -2.94 0.74 -5.02
CA LEU A 53 -2.00 0.13 -4.09
C LEU A 53 -0.96 -0.73 -4.81
N THR A 54 -1.38 -1.52 -5.81
CA THR A 54 -0.44 -2.35 -6.58
C THR A 54 0.44 -1.51 -7.49
N GLN A 55 -0.10 -0.49 -8.16
CA GLN A 55 0.65 0.41 -9.04
C GLN A 55 1.70 1.24 -8.29
N ASN A 56 1.39 1.77 -7.12
CA ASN A 56 2.38 2.52 -6.32
C ASN A 56 3.56 1.63 -5.89
N ASN A 57 3.30 0.35 -5.57
CA ASN A 57 4.36 -0.62 -5.25
C ASN A 57 5.21 -1.00 -6.48
N VAL A 58 4.60 -1.04 -7.67
CA VAL A 58 5.30 -1.33 -8.94
C VAL A 58 6.13 -0.13 -9.40
N ALA A 59 5.60 1.09 -9.31
CA ALA A 59 6.30 2.32 -9.68
C ALA A 59 7.56 2.56 -8.82
N GLU A 60 7.50 2.29 -7.51
CA GLU A 60 8.68 2.33 -6.63
C GLU A 60 9.74 1.27 -6.95
N LYS A 61 9.35 0.18 -7.64
CA LYS A 61 10.28 -0.86 -8.09
C LYS A 61 11.02 -0.44 -9.36
N ILE A 62 10.38 0.36 -10.22
CA ILE A 62 10.96 0.84 -11.49
C ILE A 62 11.93 2.00 -11.25
N HIS A 63 11.71 2.86 -10.26
CA HIS A 63 12.62 3.97 -9.94
C HIS A 63 13.92 3.52 -9.21
N SER A 64 14.06 2.24 -8.86
CA SER A 64 15.26 1.68 -8.23
C SER A 64 16.14 0.84 -9.19
N ILE A 65 15.94 0.98 -10.51
CA ILE A 65 16.74 0.31 -11.56
C ILE A 65 17.65 1.34 -12.23
#